data_AF-A0A2K3JT96-F1
#
_entry.id   AF-A0A2K3JT96-F1
#
_cell.length_a   1.000
_cell.length_b   1.000
_cell.length_c   1.000
_cell.angle_alpha   90.00
_cell.angle_beta   90.00
_cell.angle_gamma   90.00
#
_symmetry.space_group_name_H-M   'P 1'
#
loop_
_entity.id
_entity.type
_entity.pdbx_description
1 polymer ?
#
loop_
_entity_poly.entity_id
_entity_poly.type
_entity_poly.pdbx_seq_one_letter_code
_entity_poly.pdbx_strand_id
1 'polypeptide(L)'
;MAISDLLNELTKPTFMTDPDLELKLKIINIQQLDDAAGDVSGLAVKCLAPLVRKMNEPMVVEMSSQLCDKILNGKDQHWVNIGTLLLALL
;
A
#
# COMPACT_ATOMS: atom_id res chain seq x y z
N MET A 1 -8.54 -1.47 -13.19
CA MET A 1 -9.36 -2.70 -12.97
C MET A 1 -8.64 -3.69 -12.05
N ALA A 2 -7.39 -4.09 -12.33
CA ALA A 2 -6.68 -5.05 -11.47
C ALA A 2 -6.53 -4.61 -9.99
N ILE A 3 -6.31 -3.32 -9.72
CA ILE A 3 -6.13 -2.84 -8.34
C ILE A 3 -7.44 -2.80 -7.52
N SER A 4 -8.59 -2.61 -8.17
CA SER A 4 -9.88 -2.71 -7.49
C SER A 4 -10.19 -4.16 -7.10
N ASP A 5 -9.81 -5.12 -7.95
CA ASP A 5 -9.97 -6.54 -7.63
C ASP A 5 -9.10 -6.93 -6.43
N LEU A 6 -7.84 -6.46 -6.41
CA LEU A 6 -6.95 -6.64 -5.27
C LEU A 6 -7.53 -6.03 -3.98
N LEU A 7 -8.04 -4.80 -4.03
CA LEU A 7 -8.68 -4.16 -2.88
C LEU A 7 -9.82 -5.03 -2.33
N ASN A 8 -10.67 -5.55 -3.21
CA ASN A 8 -11.78 -6.41 -2.81
C ASN A 8 -11.30 -7.72 -2.18
N GLU A 9 -10.26 -8.36 -2.72
CA GLU A 9 -9.68 -9.58 -2.12
C GLU A 9 -9.08 -9.32 -0.73
N LEU A 10 -8.31 -8.24 -0.55
CA LEU A 10 -7.65 -7.92 0.72
C LEU A 10 -8.62 -7.71 1.88
N THR A 11 -9.84 -7.25 1.59
CA THR A 11 -10.89 -7.05 2.61
C THR A 11 -11.52 -8.36 3.09
N LYS A 12 -11.31 -9.48 2.37
CA LYS A 12 -11.89 -10.76 2.76
C LYS A 12 -11.15 -11.34 3.97
N PRO A 13 -11.88 -11.91 4.95
CA PRO A 13 -11.25 -12.58 6.09
C PRO A 13 -10.47 -13.84 5.65
N THR A 14 -10.90 -14.48 4.56
CA THR A 14 -10.27 -15.68 3.99
C THR A 14 -8.97 -15.41 3.23
N PHE A 15 -8.67 -14.15 2.93
CA PHE A 15 -7.42 -13.80 2.25
C PHE A 15 -6.26 -13.99 3.21
N MET A 16 -5.35 -14.89 2.84
CA MET A 16 -4.14 -15.23 3.57
C MET A 16 -2.94 -14.93 2.68
N THR A 17 -1.84 -14.55 3.32
CA THR A 17 -0.58 -14.20 2.67
C THR A 17 0.51 -15.12 3.16
N ASP A 18 1.41 -15.45 2.24
CA ASP A 18 2.71 -16.02 2.55
C ASP A 18 3.80 -14.97 2.27
N PRO A 19 5.03 -15.16 2.77
CA PRO A 19 6.10 -14.15 2.62
C PRO A 19 6.40 -13.74 1.17
N ASP A 20 6.23 -14.65 0.20
CA ASP A 20 6.48 -14.36 -1.22
C ASP A 20 5.35 -13.50 -1.80
N LEU A 21 4.11 -13.81 -1.42
CA LEU A 21 2.95 -13.01 -1.78
C LEU A 21 3.00 -11.61 -1.14
N GLU A 22 3.37 -11.51 0.14
CA GLU A 22 3.55 -10.22 0.81
C GLU A 22 4.55 -9.33 0.07
N LEU A 23 5.71 -9.89 -0.31
CA LEU A 23 6.73 -9.17 -1.05
C LEU A 23 6.20 -8.64 -2.39
N LYS A 24 5.50 -9.49 -3.14
CA LYS A 24 4.86 -9.10 -4.41
C LYS A 24 3.82 -8.00 -4.22
N LEU A 25 2.96 -8.14 -3.22
CA LEU A 25 1.92 -7.15 -2.93
C LEU A 25 2.51 -5.81 -2.49
N LYS A 26 3.57 -5.81 -1.68
CA LYS A 26 4.31 -4.60 -1.33
C LYS A 26 4.81 -3.90 -2.59
N ILE A 27 5.56 -4.61 -3.44
CA ILE A 27 6.17 -4.03 -4.65
C ILE A 27 5.10 -3.45 -5.57
N ILE A 28 4.05 -4.23 -5.86
CA ILE A 28 2.96 -3.79 -6.74
C ILE A 28 2.26 -2.57 -6.12
N ASN A 29 1.89 -2.62 -4.84
CA ASN A 29 1.16 -1.51 -4.23
C ASN A 29 1.97 -0.22 -4.18
N ILE A 30 3.28 -0.30 -3.89
CA ILE A 30 4.17 0.87 -3.91
C ILE A 30 4.28 1.44 -5.33
N GLN A 31 4.42 0.59 -6.35
CA GLN A 31 4.49 1.04 -7.75
C GLN A 31 3.20 1.74 -8.19
N GLN A 32 2.03 1.25 -7.76
CA GLN A 32 0.74 1.82 -8.14
C GLN A 32 0.47 3.19 -7.49
N LEU A 33 1.19 3.56 -6.43
CA LEU A 33 1.11 4.91 -5.85
C LEU A 33 1.67 5.99 -6.78
N ASP A 34 2.58 5.63 -7.69
CA ASP A 34 3.17 6.54 -8.67
C ASP A 34 2.41 6.56 -10.00
N ASP A 35 1.27 5.88 -10.09
CA ASP A 35 0.50 5.83 -11.32
C ASP A 35 -0.05 7.22 -11.68
N ALA A 36 0.13 7.62 -12.95
CA ALA A 36 -0.33 8.90 -13.46
C ALA A 36 -1.86 9.04 -13.42
N ALA A 37 -2.59 7.92 -13.39
CA ALA A 37 -4.02 7.89 -13.26
C ALA A 37 -4.40 8.01 -11.76
N GLY A 38 -5.01 9.13 -11.40
CA GLY A 38 -5.38 9.45 -10.01
C GLY A 38 -6.36 8.47 -9.36
N ASP A 39 -7.16 7.77 -10.17
CA ASP A 39 -8.05 6.68 -9.73
C ASP A 39 -7.26 5.44 -9.32
N VAL A 40 -6.22 5.08 -10.07
CA VAL A 40 -5.33 3.96 -9.79
C VAL A 40 -4.53 4.22 -8.52
N SER A 41 -3.84 5.37 -8.45
CA SER A 41 -3.08 5.74 -7.24
C SER A 41 -3.99 5.96 -6.03
N GLY A 42 -5.20 6.50 -6.22
CA GLY A 42 -6.22 6.59 -5.17
C GLY A 42 -6.69 5.23 -4.64
N LEU A 43 -6.79 4.21 -5.49
CA LEU A 43 -7.09 2.84 -5.06
C LEU A 43 -5.89 2.18 -4.36
N ALA A 44 -4.66 2.43 -4.82
CA ALA A 44 -3.44 1.96 -4.16
C ALA A 44 -3.32 2.48 -2.71
N VAL A 45 -3.68 3.75 -2.50
CA VAL A 45 -3.77 4.36 -1.18
C VAL A 45 -4.80 3.62 -0.31
N LYS A 46 -5.97 3.28 -0.85
CA LYS A 46 -7.01 2.52 -0.12
C LYS A 46 -6.60 1.08 0.19
N CYS A 47 -5.76 0.47 -0.64
CA CYS A 47 -5.22 -0.88 -0.40
C CYS A 47 -4.26 -0.95 0.78
N LEU A 48 -3.59 0.14 1.15
CA LEU A 48 -2.58 0.15 2.23
C LEU A 48 -3.12 -0.37 3.56
N ALA A 49 -4.29 0.11 3.99
CA ALA A 49 -4.87 -0.26 5.27
C ALA A 49 -5.20 -1.78 5.38
N PRO A 50 -5.97 -2.39 4.45
CA PRO A 50 -6.21 -3.82 4.51
C PRO A 50 -4.95 -4.64 4.21
N LEU A 51 -4.03 -4.14 3.38
CA LEU A 51 -2.79 -4.86 3.06
C LEU A 51 -1.89 -5.04 4.29
N VAL A 52 -1.66 -3.97 5.05
CA VAL A 52 -0.83 -4.01 6.26
C VAL A 52 -1.42 -4.96 7.31
N ARG A 53 -2.75 -5.04 7.43
CA ARG A 53 -3.43 -6.01 8.32
C ARG A 53 -3.24 -7.47 7.92
N LYS A 54 -2.81 -7.71 6.67
CA LYS A 54 -2.55 -9.03 6.12
C LYS A 54 -1.05 -9.34 6.08
N MET A 55 -0.18 -8.43 6.50
CA MET A 55 1.26 -8.63 6.43
C MET A 55 1.85 -8.90 7.81
N ASN A 56 2.94 -9.66 7.85
CA ASN A 56 3.77 -9.75 9.05
C ASN A 56 4.45 -8.41 9.37
N GLU A 57 4.79 -8.24 10.65
CA GLU A 57 5.40 -7.01 11.16
C GLU A 57 6.69 -6.60 10.41
N PRO A 58 7.64 -7.51 10.08
CA PRO A 58 8.82 -7.14 9.30
C PRO A 58 8.49 -6.49 7.95
N MET A 59 7.52 -7.05 7.22
CA MET A 59 7.09 -6.51 5.93
C MET A 59 6.42 -5.14 6.09
N VAL A 60 5.61 -4.97 7.15
CA VAL A 60 4.96 -3.69 7.46
C VAL A 60 6.00 -2.61 7.75
N VAL A 61 7.03 -2.92 8.54
CA VAL A 61 8.12 -1.98 8.85
C VAL A 61 8.87 -1.60 7.57
N GLU A 62 9.22 -2.57 6.74
CA GLU A 62 9.91 -2.31 5.48
C GLU A 62 9.07 -1.43 4.53
N MET A 63 7.78 -1.74 4.41
CA MET A 63 6.83 -0.98 3.58
C MET A 63 6.68 0.45 4.09
N SER A 64 6.51 0.64 5.40
CA SER A 64 6.44 1.98 6.02
C SER A 64 7.72 2.77 5.77
N SER A 65 8.89 2.15 5.86
CA SER A 65 10.17 2.82 5.57
C SER A 65 10.24 3.32 4.12
N GLN A 66 9.82 2.50 3.15
CA GLN A 66 9.81 2.89 1.74
C GLN A 66 8.80 4.01 1.45
N LEU A 67 7.64 3.98 2.11
CA LEU A 67 6.63 5.04 1.99
C LEU A 67 7.13 6.36 2.58
N CYS A 68 7.79 6.32 3.75
CA CYS A 68 8.42 7.49 4.35
C CYS A 68 9.51 8.07 3.45
N ASP A 69 10.38 7.23 2.88
CA ASP A 69 11.43 7.69 1.96
C ASP A 69 10.82 8.38 0.73
N LYS A 70 9.76 7.80 0.16
CA LYS A 70 8.98 8.40 -0.93
C LYS A 70 8.36 9.74 -0.55
N ILE A 71 7.76 9.87 0.64
CA ILE A 71 7.19 11.15 1.11
C ILE A 71 8.27 12.22 1.23
N LEU A 72 9.43 11.86 1.79
CA LEU A 72 10.51 12.81 2.08
C LEU A 72 11.29 13.23 0.82
N ASN A 73 11.49 12.30 -0.12
CA ASN A 73 12.36 12.48 -1.28
C ASN A 73 11.59 12.56 -2.63
N GLY A 74 10.28 12.34 -2.62
CA GLY A 74 9.43 12.33 -3.82
C GLY A 74 9.13 13.71 -4.38
N LYS A 75 8.90 13.78 -5.70
CA LYS A 75 8.89 15.04 -6.46
C LYS A 75 7.54 15.79 -6.54
N ASP A 76 6.36 15.24 -6.19
CA ASP A 76 5.09 15.97 -6.42
C ASP A 76 3.82 15.54 -5.62
N GLN A 77 2.77 16.36 -5.73
CA GLN A 77 1.69 16.79 -4.80
C GLN A 77 0.69 15.81 -4.09
N HIS A 78 0.88 14.49 -3.99
CA HIS A 78 -0.15 13.58 -3.43
C HIS A 78 0.07 13.05 -1.99
N TRP A 79 1.01 13.62 -1.23
CA TRP A 79 1.50 13.05 0.04
C TRP A 79 0.57 13.19 1.27
N VAL A 80 -0.42 14.09 1.23
CA VAL A 80 -1.32 14.35 2.37
C VAL A 80 -2.10 13.09 2.78
N ASN A 81 -2.41 12.21 1.83
CA ASN A 81 -3.15 10.99 2.11
C ASN A 81 -2.25 9.86 2.67
N ILE A 82 -1.00 9.76 2.25
CA ILE A 82 -0.07 8.69 2.73
C ILE A 82 0.35 8.96 4.17
N GLY A 83 0.62 10.23 4.53
CA GLY A 83 0.92 10.60 5.92
C GLY A 83 -0.23 10.31 6.90
N THR A 84 -1.47 10.53 6.47
CA THR A 84 -2.67 10.21 7.27
C THR A 84 -2.85 8.69 7.45
N LEU A 85 -2.47 7.89 6.45
CA LEU A 85 -2.46 6.43 6.54
C LEU A 85 -1.35 5.89 7.45
N LEU A 86 -0.16 6.49 7.40
CA LEU A 86 0.93 6.19 8.34
C LEU A 86 0.50 6.43 9.80
N LEU A 87 -0.22 7.51 10.04
CA LEU A 87 -0.86 7.80 11.35
C LEU A 87 -1.98 6.83 11.72
N ALA A 88 -2.66 6.20 10.74
CA ALA A 88 -3.71 5.21 10.98
C ALA A 88 -3.17 3.78 11.18
N LEU A 89 -1.89 3.57 10.91
CA LEU A 89 -1.18 2.30 11.09
C LEU A 89 -0.39 2.24 12.42
N LEU A 90 -0.18 3.39 13.08
CA LEU A 90 0.34 3.55 14.45
C LEU A 90 -0.82 3.64 15.45
#